data_AF-A0A4R1Q5U1-F1
#
_entry.id   AF-A0A4R1Q5U1-F1
#
_cell.length_a   1.000
_cell.length_b   1.000
_cell.length_c   1.000
_cell.angle_alpha   90.00
_cell.angle_beta   90.00
_cell.angle_gamma   90.00
#
_symmetry.space_group_name_H-M   'P 1'
#
loop_
_entity.id
_entity.type
_entity.pdbx_description
1 polymer ?
#
loop_
_entity_poly.entity_id
_entity_poly.type
_entity_poly.pdbx_seq_one_letter_code
_entity_poly.pdbx_strand_id
1 'polypeptide(L)' 'MNKDRNNISMNKLAEIAAAWAKAKQVVVFTGAGMSTESGLPDFRSAQGLWKVHPESLATLEALKWQPDEFYFFSSGE' A
#
# COMPACT_ATOMS: atom_id res chain seq x y z
N MET A 1 -22.93 -17.57 5.43
CA MET A 1 -22.05 -17.01 4.38
C MET A 1 -22.90 -16.73 3.15
N ASN A 2 -23.12 -15.47 2.78
CA ASN A 2 -24.16 -15.08 1.81
C ASN A 2 -23.71 -15.34 0.35
N LYS A 3 -24.40 -16.26 -0.34
CA LYS A 3 -24.12 -16.67 -1.73
C LYS A 3 -24.22 -15.51 -2.74
N ASP A 4 -24.99 -14.48 -2.44
CA ASP A 4 -25.23 -13.36 -3.34
C ASP A 4 -24.03 -12.42 -3.48
N ARG A 5 -23.23 -12.25 -2.40
CA ARG A 5 -22.00 -11.43 -2.45
C ARG A 5 -20.90 -12.08 -3.29
N ASN A 6 -20.78 -13.40 -3.24
CA ASN A 6 -19.77 -14.14 -4.00
C ASN A 6 -20.04 -14.13 -5.51
N ASN A 7 -21.32 -14.03 -5.90
CA ASN A 7 -21.71 -14.01 -7.32
C ASN A 7 -21.45 -12.63 -7.94
N ILE A 8 -21.67 -11.55 -7.19
CA ILE A 8 -21.37 -10.17 -7.61
C ILE A 8 -19.86 -9.97 -7.81
N SER A 9 -19.02 -10.53 -6.93
CA SER A 9 -17.56 -10.41 -7.05
C SER A 9 -17.00 -11.16 -8.27
N MET A 10 -17.52 -12.36 -8.57
CA MET A 10 -17.05 -13.16 -9.70
C MET A 10 -17.39 -12.54 -11.05
N ASN A 11 -18.59 -11.96 -11.20
CA ASN A 11 -18.95 -11.23 -12.42
C ASN A 11 -18.04 -10.03 -12.67
N LYS A 12 -17.69 -9.29 -11.61
CA LYS A 12 -16.81 -8.12 -11.73
C LYS A 12 -15.36 -8.48 -12.08
N LEU A 13 -14.85 -9.59 -11.56
CA LEU A 13 -13.53 -10.09 -11.93
C LEU A 13 -13.49 -10.52 -13.41
N ALA A 14 -14.53 -11.20 -13.88
CA ALA A 14 -14.64 -11.59 -15.29
C ALA A 14 -14.70 -10.37 -16.23
N GLU A 15 -15.44 -9.33 -15.84
CA GLU A 15 -15.48 -8.05 -16.56
C GLU A 15 -14.10 -7.37 -16.64
N ILE A 16 -13.39 -7.29 -15.52
CA ILE A 16 -12.03 -6.72 -15.47
C ILE A 16 -11.07 -7.53 -16.35
N ALA A 17 -11.12 -8.87 -16.27
CA ALA A 17 -10.27 -9.73 -17.09
C ALA A 17 -10.54 -9.57 -18.60
N ALA A 18 -11.82 -9.45 -18.99
CA ALA A 18 -12.19 -9.21 -20.38
C ALA A 18 -11.76 -7.83 -20.87
N ALA A 19 -11.85 -6.79 -20.03
CA ALA A 19 -11.35 -5.46 -20.33
C ALA A 19 -9.83 -5.46 -20.46
N TRP A 20 -9.12 -6.15 -19.55
CA TRP A 20 -7.67 -6.30 -19.57
C TRP A 20 -7.18 -6.99 -20.83
N ALA A 21 -7.82 -8.09 -21.25
CA ALA A 21 -7.45 -8.82 -22.46
C ALA A 21 -7.56 -7.99 -23.76
N LYS A 22 -8.44 -6.97 -23.77
CA LYS A 22 -8.63 -6.06 -24.91
C LYS A 22 -7.78 -4.79 -24.83
N ALA A 23 -7.19 -4.50 -23.68
CA ALA A 23 -6.41 -3.29 -23.47
C ALA A 23 -5.11 -3.33 -24.29
N LYS A 24 -4.83 -2.26 -25.03
CA LYS A 24 -3.57 -2.13 -25.79
C LYS A 24 -2.40 -1.74 -24.89
N GLN A 25 -2.69 -1.06 -23.79
CA GLN A 25 -1.73 -0.58 -22.80
C GLN A 25 -2.39 -0.65 -21.43
N VAL A 26 -1.72 -1.29 -20.49
CA VAL A 26 -2.18 -1.41 -19.10
C VAL A 26 -1.20 -0.65 -18.21
N VAL A 27 -1.75 0.20 -17.35
CA VAL A 27 -1.00 0.92 -16.31
C VAL A 27 -1.50 0.44 -14.97
N VAL A 28 -0.57 0.00 -14.11
CA VAL A 28 -0.87 -0.46 -12.76
C VAL A 28 -0.31 0.56 -11.77
N PHE A 29 -1.18 1.10 -10.93
CA PHE A 29 -0.79 1.92 -9.79
C PHE A 29 -0.73 1.03 -8.56
N THR A 30 0.44 0.95 -7.94
CA THR A 30 0.65 0.20 -6.69
C THR A 30 1.05 1.17 -5.57
N GLY A 31 1.06 0.67 -4.34
CA GLY A 31 1.58 1.36 -3.17
C GLY A 31 2.21 0.36 -2.20
N ALA A 32 2.61 0.83 -1.02
CA ALA A 32 3.29 0.02 -0.01
C ALA A 32 2.54 -1.27 0.36
N GLY A 33 1.20 -1.27 0.28
CA GLY A 33 0.37 -2.46 0.53
C GLY A 33 0.76 -3.68 -0.30
N MET A 34 1.24 -3.49 -1.55
CA MET A 34 1.70 -4.58 -2.42
C MET A 34 2.93 -5.31 -1.87
N SER A 35 3.69 -4.68 -0.97
CA SER A 35 4.93 -5.24 -0.41
C SER A 35 4.75 -5.84 0.98
N THR A 36 3.55 -5.75 1.57
CA THR A 36 3.28 -6.26 2.92
C THR A 36 3.46 -7.77 3.03
N GLU A 37 3.08 -8.52 1.99
CA GLU A 37 3.30 -9.96 1.90
C GLU A 37 4.79 -10.36 1.82
N SER A 38 5.66 -9.41 1.45
CA SER A 38 7.12 -9.58 1.43
C SER A 38 7.79 -9.19 2.75
N GLY A 39 7.01 -8.83 3.78
CA GLY A 39 7.51 -8.43 5.10
C GLY A 39 7.90 -6.96 5.22
N LEU A 40 7.68 -6.14 4.18
CA LEU A 40 7.86 -4.70 4.30
C LEU A 40 6.61 -4.07 4.94
N PRO A 41 6.74 -3.30 6.03
CA PRO A 41 5.58 -2.67 6.63
C PRO A 41 4.97 -1.68 5.64
N ASP A 42 3.64 -1.65 5.61
CA ASP A 42 2.97 -0.48 5.09
C ASP A 42 2.88 0.57 6.19
N PHE A 43 1.91 1.42 6.01
CA PHE A 43 2.06 2.80 6.31
C PHE A 43 0.76 3.13 7.06
N ARG A 44 -0.42 2.87 6.46
CA ARG A 44 -1.76 3.17 7.03
C ARG A 44 -2.52 1.97 7.61
N SER A 45 -2.05 0.73 7.47
CA SER A 45 -2.81 -0.42 7.98
C SER A 45 -2.90 -0.40 9.51
N ALA A 46 -3.60 -1.39 10.08
CA ALA A 46 -3.69 -1.56 11.52
C ALA A 46 -2.32 -1.71 12.20
N GLN A 47 -1.32 -2.24 11.47
CA GLN A 47 0.07 -2.39 11.91
C GLN A 47 1.02 -1.41 11.17
N GLY A 48 0.48 -0.40 10.49
CA GLY A 48 1.25 0.53 9.67
C GLY A 48 2.11 1.49 10.49
N LEU A 49 3.20 1.96 9.89
CA LEU A 49 4.22 2.78 10.56
C LEU A 49 3.66 4.05 11.23
N TRP A 50 2.59 4.66 10.72
CA TRP A 50 2.04 5.89 11.32
C TRP A 50 1.29 5.70 12.64
N LYS A 51 1.11 4.45 13.09
CA LYS A 51 0.64 4.15 14.44
C LYS A 51 1.71 4.35 15.50
N VAL A 52 2.98 4.24 15.11
CA VAL A 52 4.13 4.21 16.04
C VAL A 52 5.12 5.34 15.78
N HIS A 53 5.15 5.90 14.56
CA HIS A 53 5.95 7.06 14.20
C HIS A 53 5.08 8.19 13.64
N PRO A 54 5.41 9.46 13.91
CA PRO A 54 4.71 10.58 13.30
C PRO A 54 5.05 10.72 11.82
N GLU A 55 4.07 11.05 10.97
CA GLU A 55 4.28 11.19 9.52
C GLU A 55 5.32 12.28 9.17
N SER A 56 5.54 13.23 10.08
CA SER A 56 6.52 14.30 9.95
C SER A 56 7.95 13.81 9.80
N LEU A 57 8.27 12.57 10.23
CA LEU A 57 9.59 11.98 10.02
C LEU A 57 9.86 11.61 8.56
N ALA A 58 8.82 11.42 7.73
CA ALA A 58 8.97 11.14 6.30
C ALA A 58 9.02 12.43 5.45
N THR A 59 9.75 13.45 5.92
CA THR A 59 9.81 14.78 5.26
C THR A 59 11.24 15.24 5.03
N LEU A 60 11.43 16.16 4.08
CA LEU A 60 12.73 16.79 3.83
C LEU A 60 13.15 17.67 5.01
N GLU A 61 12.17 18.25 5.73
CA GLU A 61 12.39 19.04 6.94
C GLU A 61 12.96 18.18 8.06
N ALA A 62 12.42 16.98 8.29
CA ALA A 62 12.97 16.03 9.26
C ALA A 62 14.38 15.59 8.86
N LEU A 63 14.61 15.24 7.59
CA LEU A 63 15.95 14.92 7.10
C LEU A 63 16.96 16.05 7.38
N LYS A 64 16.55 17.31 7.22
CA LYS A 64 17.43 18.47 7.37
C LYS A 64 17.65 18.90 8.83
N TRP A 65 16.61 18.84 9.65
CA TRP A 65 16.60 19.47 10.98
C TRP A 65 16.46 18.48 12.14
N GLN A 66 16.06 17.24 11.88
CA GLN A 66 15.95 16.13 12.84
C GLN A 66 16.54 14.84 12.24
N PRO A 67 17.79 14.86 11.74
CA PRO A 67 18.37 13.75 10.97
C PRO A 67 18.43 12.45 11.77
N ASP A 68 18.72 12.50 13.07
CA ASP A 68 18.79 11.30 13.91
C ASP A 68 17.43 10.59 13.99
N GLU A 69 16.34 11.33 14.18
CA GLU A 69 14.98 10.76 14.19
C GLU A 69 14.56 10.26 12.82
N PHE A 70 14.92 10.99 11.75
CA PHE A 70 14.68 10.56 10.37
C PHE A 70 15.38 9.22 10.07
N TYR A 71 16.66 9.09 10.46
CA TYR A 71 17.44 7.89 10.21
C TYR A 71 16.96 6.72 11.05
N PHE A 72 16.64 6.93 12.33
CA PHE A 72 16.05 5.91 13.19
C PHE A 72 14.74 5.35 12.61
N PHE A 73 13.83 6.24 12.18
CA PHE A 73 12.61 5.84 11.47
C PHE A 73 12.91 5.08 10.17
N SER A 74 13.89 5.55 9.39
CA SER A 74 14.21 4.98 8.07
C SER A 74 14.97 3.65 8.14
N SER A 75 15.65 3.33 9.26
CA SER A 75 16.32 2.05 9.45
C SER A 75 15.35 0.90 9.75
N GLY A 76 14.07 1.19 9.99
CA GLY A 76 13.07 0.20 10.37
C GLY A 76 13.23 -0.30 11.80
N GLU A 77 13.83 0.52 12.67
CA GLU A 77 13.92 0.31 14.12
C GLU A 77 12.72 0.88 14.89
#